data_AF-A0A7Y8D3C2-F1
#
_entry.id   AF-A0A7Y8D3C2-F1
#
_cell.length_a   1.000
_cell.length_b   1.000
_cell.length_c   1.000
_cell.angle_alpha   90.00
_cell.angle_beta   90.00
_cell.angle_gamma   90.00
#
_symmetry.space_group_name_H-M   'P 1'
#
loop_
_entity.id
_entity.type
_entity.pdbx_description
1 polymer ?
#
loop_
_entity_poly.entity_id
_entity_poly.type
_entity_poly.pdbx_seq_one_letter_code
_entity_poly.pdbx_strand_id
1 'polypeptide(L)'
;MTVDYCPPDLRPDVVVKHDTPSLLMPDDEAVDHLRQCMTVEQLKAEMGAISTLAQQRSDFGVYGLLGLEPTHQAYSCICSGESLLNWMHAHERQRMNHLKMALPSSYEEAEAARLRIQARIAARRSLNRMNLASALQ
;
A
#
# COMPACT_ATOMS: atom_id res chain seq x y z
N MET A 1 -15.25 -18.19 30.92
CA MET A 1 -14.75 -16.88 30.44
C MET A 1 -13.38 -17.13 29.82
N THR A 2 -13.30 -17.19 28.49
CA THR A 2 -12.02 -17.25 27.79
C THR A 2 -11.36 -15.88 27.94
N VAL A 3 -10.30 -15.80 28.74
CA VAL A 3 -9.48 -14.60 28.82
C VAL A 3 -8.86 -14.42 27.45
N ASP A 4 -9.19 -13.32 26.79
CA ASP A 4 -8.62 -12.98 25.50
C ASP A 4 -7.20 -12.46 25.76
N TYR A 5 -6.20 -13.32 25.56
CA TYR A 5 -4.80 -13.04 25.87
C TYR A 5 -4.10 -12.22 24.78
N CYS A 6 -4.78 -11.92 23.66
CA CYS A 6 -4.23 -11.09 22.59
C CYS A 6 -4.52 -9.60 22.86
N PRO A 7 -3.48 -8.73 22.90
CA PRO A 7 -3.67 -7.29 23.02
C PRO A 7 -4.64 -6.74 21.95
N PRO A 8 -5.59 -5.86 22.30
CA PRO A 8 -6.61 -5.38 21.36
C PRO A 8 -6.06 -4.70 20.10
N ASP A 9 -4.90 -4.07 20.22
CA ASP A 9 -4.14 -3.38 19.18
C ASP A 9 -3.39 -4.31 18.24
N LEU A 10 -3.24 -5.59 18.59
CA LEU A 10 -2.60 -6.62 17.76
C LEU A 10 -3.60 -7.52 17.04
N ARG A 11 -4.90 -7.28 17.23
CA ARG A 11 -5.98 -8.08 16.65
C ARG A 11 -6.03 -8.01 15.11
N PRO A 12 -6.71 -8.96 14.44
CA PRO A 12 -6.73 -9.05 12.98
C PRO A 12 -7.37 -7.86 12.26
N ASP A 13 -8.37 -7.21 12.88
CA ASP A 13 -9.20 -6.17 12.24
C ASP A 13 -8.79 -4.73 12.58
N VAL A 14 -7.58 -4.54 13.11
CA VAL A 14 -7.13 -3.22 13.61
C VAL A 14 -6.88 -2.25 12.46
N VAL A 15 -6.22 -2.71 11.38
CA VAL A 15 -5.90 -1.87 10.20
C VAL A 15 -6.77 -2.22 9.00
N VAL A 16 -6.95 -3.51 8.72
CA VAL A 16 -7.76 -3.99 7.60
C VAL A 16 -8.85 -4.87 8.16
N LYS A 17 -10.11 -4.52 7.89
CA LYS A 17 -11.26 -5.33 8.29
C LYS A 17 -11.57 -6.38 7.24
N HIS A 18 -12.09 -7.53 7.65
CA HIS A 18 -12.53 -8.59 6.74
C HIS A 18 -13.62 -8.14 5.75
N ASP A 19 -14.44 -7.14 6.11
CA ASP A 19 -15.51 -6.57 5.28
C ASP A 19 -15.04 -5.43 4.36
N THR A 20 -13.72 -5.22 4.25
CA THR A 20 -13.15 -4.20 3.35
C THR A 20 -13.61 -4.51 1.91
N PRO A 21 -14.25 -3.56 1.20
CA PRO A 21 -14.87 -3.82 -0.10
C PRO A 21 -13.96 -4.47 -1.14
N SER A 22 -12.68 -4.07 -1.20
CA SER A 22 -11.74 -4.63 -2.17
C SER A 22 -11.40 -6.11 -1.92
N LEU A 23 -11.59 -6.61 -0.70
CA LEU A 23 -11.31 -8.01 -0.35
C LEU A 23 -12.43 -8.94 -0.81
N LEU A 24 -13.61 -8.39 -1.09
CA LEU A 24 -14.79 -9.11 -1.56
C LEU A 24 -14.88 -9.13 -3.10
N MET A 25 -13.93 -8.47 -3.77
CA MET A 25 -13.85 -8.36 -5.22
C MET A 25 -12.75 -9.27 -5.79
N PRO A 26 -12.85 -9.69 -7.06
CA PRO A 26 -11.71 -10.27 -7.79
C PRO A 26 -10.51 -9.32 -7.79
N ASP A 27 -9.30 -9.87 -7.85
CA ASP A 27 -8.05 -9.09 -7.72
C ASP A 27 -7.95 -7.91 -8.70
N ASP A 28 -8.30 -8.13 -9.98
CA ASP A 28 -8.25 -7.07 -10.99
C ASP A 28 -9.26 -5.94 -10.71
N GLU A 29 -10.48 -6.30 -10.30
CA GLU A 29 -11.52 -5.32 -9.93
C GLU A 29 -11.15 -4.55 -8.66
N ALA A 30 -10.54 -5.23 -7.69
CA ALA A 30 -10.04 -4.62 -6.46
C ALA A 30 -8.95 -3.58 -6.75
N VAL A 31 -8.03 -3.89 -7.68
CA VAL A 31 -6.96 -2.99 -8.10
C VAL A 31 -7.52 -1.75 -8.80
N ASP A 32 -8.46 -1.93 -9.73
CA ASP A 32 -9.09 -0.81 -10.42
C ASP A 32 -9.90 0.07 -9.46
N HIS A 33 -10.66 -0.54 -8.55
CA HIS A 33 -11.38 0.17 -7.50
C HIS A 33 -10.42 1.01 -6.63
N LEU A 34 -9.28 0.43 -6.23
CA LEU A 34 -8.27 1.13 -5.43
C LEU A 34 -7.67 2.32 -6.16
N ARG A 35 -7.34 2.17 -7.44
CA ARG A 35 -6.82 3.26 -8.28
C ARG A 35 -7.81 4.40 -8.46
N GLN A 36 -9.12 4.12 -8.43
CA GLN A 36 -10.17 5.13 -8.55
C GLN A 36 -10.45 5.86 -7.23
N CYS A 37 -10.34 5.15 -6.10
CA CYS A 37 -10.78 5.67 -4.80
C CYS A 37 -9.65 6.17 -3.90
N MET A 38 -8.38 5.84 -4.19
CA MET A 38 -7.24 6.19 -3.35
C MET A 38 -6.13 6.90 -4.13
N THR A 39 -5.47 7.87 -3.49
CA THR A 39 -4.24 8.46 -4.00
C THR A 39 -3.04 7.56 -3.73
N VAL A 40 -1.93 7.79 -4.45
CA VAL A 40 -0.67 7.05 -4.25
C VAL A 40 -0.17 7.17 -2.81
N GLU A 41 -0.31 8.34 -2.20
CA GLU A 41 0.07 8.59 -0.80
C GLU A 41 -0.80 7.77 0.16
N GLN A 42 -2.11 7.69 -0.10
CA GLN A 42 -3.03 6.89 0.71
C GLN A 42 -2.72 5.39 0.61
N LEU A 43 -2.44 4.89 -0.60
CA LEU A 43 -2.03 3.50 -0.81
C LEU A 43 -0.76 3.18 -0.02
N LYS A 44 0.26 4.05 -0.09
CA LYS A 44 1.52 3.89 0.65
C LYS A 44 1.32 3.99 2.16
N ALA A 45 0.46 4.90 2.63
CA ALA A 45 0.16 5.06 4.05
C ALA A 45 -0.51 3.80 4.63
N GLU A 46 -1.46 3.20 3.90
CA GLU A 46 -2.11 1.96 4.33
C GLU A 46 -1.13 0.78 4.34
N MET A 47 -0.28 0.64 3.31
CA MET A 47 0.80 -0.36 3.30
C MET A 47 1.74 -0.18 4.51
N GLY A 48 2.05 1.07 4.86
CA GLY A 48 2.83 1.41 6.05
C GLY A 48 2.16 0.93 7.33
N ALA A 49 0.87 1.23 7.50
CA ALA A 49 0.10 0.81 8.67
C ALA A 49 0.03 -0.72 8.84
N ILE A 50 -0.19 -1.47 7.76
CA ILE A 50 -0.20 -2.94 7.77
C ILE A 50 1.20 -3.46 8.18
N SER A 51 2.26 -2.88 7.64
CA SER A 51 3.64 -3.28 7.96
C SER A 51 4.01 -2.96 9.40
N THR A 52 3.59 -1.81 9.93
CA THR A 52 3.79 -1.44 11.34
C THR A 52 3.07 -2.41 12.27
N LEU A 53 1.82 -2.78 11.97
CA LEU A 53 1.08 -3.76 12.78
C LEU A 53 1.74 -5.14 12.76
N ALA A 54 2.20 -5.59 11.60
CA ALA A 54 2.98 -6.83 11.48
C ALA A 54 4.27 -6.78 12.30
N GLN A 55 4.97 -5.63 12.32
CA GLN A 55 6.16 -5.44 13.15
C GLN A 55 5.81 -5.50 14.65
N GLN A 56 4.73 -4.86 15.08
CA GLN A 56 4.28 -4.90 16.48
C GLN A 56 3.94 -6.33 16.93
N ARG A 57 3.31 -7.13 16.05
CA ARG A 57 3.06 -8.55 16.29
C ARG A 57 4.36 -9.36 16.36
N SER A 58 5.32 -9.07 15.49
CA SER A 58 6.66 -9.66 15.55
C SER A 58 7.38 -9.36 16.86
N ASP A 59 7.30 -8.11 17.32
CA ASP A 59 7.93 -7.66 18.57
C ASP A 59 7.24 -8.28 19.80
N PHE A 60 5.93 -8.52 19.73
CA PHE A 60 5.19 -9.26 20.76
C PHE A 60 5.63 -10.72 20.85
N GLY A 61 5.96 -11.36 19.72
CA GLY A 61 6.67 -12.64 19.67
C GLY A 61 5.84 -13.90 20.00
N VAL A 62 4.60 -13.76 20.49
CA VAL A 62 3.76 -14.92 20.88
C VAL A 62 2.82 -15.33 19.74
N TYR A 63 3.39 -15.97 18.71
CA TYR A 63 2.67 -16.39 17.49
C TYR A 63 1.36 -17.14 17.74
N GLY A 64 1.37 -18.10 18.68
CA GLY A 64 0.21 -18.94 19.01
C GLY A 64 -0.99 -18.20 19.60
N LEU A 65 -0.79 -16.98 20.13
CA LEU A 65 -1.87 -16.14 20.66
C LEU A 65 -2.47 -15.19 19.61
N LEU A 66 -1.80 -15.03 18.47
CA LEU A 66 -2.21 -14.08 17.44
C LEU A 66 -3.20 -14.69 16.43
N GLY A 67 -3.38 -16.03 16.42
CA GLY A 67 -4.30 -16.68 15.48
C GLY A 67 -3.89 -16.53 14.00
N LEU A 68 -2.59 -16.39 13.73
CA LEU A 68 -2.04 -16.23 12.40
C LEU A 68 -2.09 -17.54 11.61
N GLU A 69 -2.49 -17.48 10.34
CA GLU A 69 -2.50 -18.65 9.48
C GLU A 69 -1.09 -18.97 8.98
N PRO A 70 -0.68 -20.26 8.98
CA PRO A 70 0.62 -20.66 8.47
C PRO A 70 0.72 -20.32 6.98
N THR A 71 1.79 -19.63 6.61
CA THR A 71 2.16 -19.41 5.23
C THR A 71 2.75 -20.70 4.67
N HIS A 72 1.95 -21.50 3.96
CA HIS A 72 2.38 -22.79 3.36
C HIS A 72 3.59 -22.67 2.41
N GLN A 73 3.92 -21.46 1.94
CA GLN A 73 5.07 -21.18 1.08
C GLN A 73 6.33 -20.70 1.84
N ALA A 74 6.22 -20.42 3.14
CA ALA A 74 7.39 -20.13 3.96
C ALA A 74 7.94 -21.45 4.51
N TYR A 75 9.05 -21.91 3.95
CA TYR A 75 9.82 -22.98 4.59
C TYR A 75 10.16 -22.58 6.02
N SER A 76 9.95 -23.48 6.98
CA SER A 76 10.35 -23.32 8.38
C SER A 76 11.88 -23.41 8.50
N CYS A 77 12.61 -22.44 7.96
CA CYS A 77 14.00 -22.23 8.33
C CYS A 77 14.03 -21.24 9.49
N ILE A 78 14.99 -21.41 10.41
CA ILE A 78 15.14 -20.56 11.61
C ILE A 78 15.26 -19.06 11.25
N CYS A 79 15.55 -18.73 9.99
CA CYS A 79 15.61 -17.37 9.43
C CYS A 79 14.32 -16.89 8.74
N SER A 80 13.29 -17.72 8.57
CA SER A 80 12.00 -17.27 8.00
C SER A 80 11.21 -16.39 8.97
N GLY A 81 11.58 -16.35 10.25
CA GLY A 81 11.00 -15.45 11.26
C GLY A 81 11.19 -13.96 10.98
N GLU A 82 12.06 -13.59 10.04
CA GLU A 82 12.35 -12.18 9.70
C GLU A 82 11.38 -11.57 8.67
N SER A 83 10.53 -12.38 8.00
CA SER A 83 9.55 -11.82 7.08
C SER A 83 8.31 -11.34 7.83
N LEU A 84 8.01 -10.03 7.74
CA LEU A 84 6.76 -9.44 8.24
C LEU A 84 5.50 -10.10 7.67
N LEU A 85 5.60 -10.80 6.54
CA LEU A 85 4.47 -11.54 5.94
C LEU A 85 3.96 -12.66 6.86
N ASN A 86 4.84 -13.24 7.69
CA ASN A 86 4.45 -14.28 8.65
C ASN A 86 3.64 -13.71 9.82
N TRP A 87 3.75 -12.40 10.04
CA TRP A 87 3.07 -11.65 11.11
C TRP A 87 1.82 -10.91 10.62
N MET A 88 1.41 -11.17 9.39
CA MET A 88 0.17 -10.68 8.79
C MET A 88 -0.86 -11.80 8.71
N HIS A 89 -2.13 -11.48 8.90
CA HIS A 89 -3.25 -12.39 8.60
C HIS A 89 -3.47 -12.53 7.10
N ALA A 90 -4.21 -13.56 6.69
CA ALA A 90 -4.50 -13.83 5.28
C ALA A 90 -5.10 -12.63 4.53
N HIS A 91 -6.08 -11.95 5.13
CA HIS A 91 -6.74 -10.80 4.51
C HIS A 91 -5.82 -9.57 4.41
N GLU A 92 -4.93 -9.36 5.38
CA GLU A 92 -3.93 -8.30 5.34
C GLU A 92 -2.89 -8.56 4.24
N ARG A 93 -2.48 -9.81 4.03
CA ARG A 93 -1.59 -10.20 2.92
C ARG A 93 -2.26 -9.97 1.57
N GLN A 94 -3.54 -10.33 1.44
CA GLN A 94 -4.33 -10.07 0.23
C GLN A 94 -4.45 -8.56 -0.02
N ARG A 95 -4.81 -7.78 0.99
CA ARG A 95 -4.90 -6.31 0.89
C ARG A 95 -3.56 -5.69 0.50
N MET A 96 -2.47 -6.13 1.10
CA MET A 96 -1.11 -5.70 0.76
C MET A 96 -0.78 -5.98 -0.71
N ASN A 97 -1.22 -7.13 -1.25
CA ASN A 97 -1.04 -7.46 -2.66
C ASN A 97 -1.84 -6.50 -3.57
N HIS A 98 -3.12 -6.27 -3.27
CA HIS A 98 -3.96 -5.32 -4.01
C HIS A 98 -3.36 -3.90 -4.02
N LEU A 99 -2.91 -3.42 -2.86
CA LEU A 99 -2.26 -2.10 -2.72
C LEU A 99 -1.00 -1.99 -3.58
N LYS A 100 -0.16 -3.04 -3.59
CA LYS A 100 1.06 -3.09 -4.42
C LYS A 100 0.76 -3.04 -5.91
N MET A 101 -0.26 -3.78 -6.36
CA MET A 101 -0.69 -3.78 -7.76
C MET A 101 -1.36 -2.46 -8.17
N ALA A 102 -2.05 -1.81 -7.23
CA ALA A 102 -2.70 -0.51 -7.45
C ALA A 102 -1.70 0.64 -7.61
N LEU A 103 -0.48 0.53 -7.08
CA LEU A 103 0.55 1.55 -7.27
C LEU A 103 0.89 1.75 -8.76
N PRO A 104 1.23 2.99 -9.16
CA PRO A 104 1.72 3.25 -10.51
C PRO A 104 2.98 2.43 -10.79
N SER A 105 3.05 1.85 -11.97
CA SER A 105 4.26 1.25 -12.49
C SER A 105 5.34 2.31 -12.71
N SER A 106 6.61 1.89 -12.73
CA SER A 106 7.74 2.79 -13.02
C SER A 106 7.59 3.51 -14.37
N TYR A 107 6.95 2.87 -15.34
CA TYR A 107 6.64 3.46 -16.64
C TYR A 107 5.60 4.59 -16.52
N GLU A 108 4.51 4.38 -15.80
CA GLU A 108 3.48 5.41 -15.56
C GLU A 108 4.04 6.61 -14.81
N GLU A 109 4.91 6.37 -13.82
CA GLU A 109 5.61 7.45 -13.10
C GLU A 109 6.53 8.25 -14.03
N ALA A 110 7.27 7.58 -14.91
CA ALA A 110 8.17 8.19 -15.87
C ALA A 110 7.42 9.05 -16.90
N GLU A 111 6.32 8.55 -17.46
CA GLU A 111 5.47 9.31 -18.39
C GLU A 111 4.81 10.50 -17.68
N ALA A 112 4.30 10.33 -16.46
CA ALA A 112 3.77 11.45 -15.68
C ALA A 112 4.85 12.51 -15.38
N ALA A 113 6.10 12.11 -15.15
CA ALA A 113 7.22 13.04 -15.00
C ALA A 113 7.55 13.77 -16.31
N ARG A 114 7.56 13.04 -17.44
CA ARG A 114 7.79 13.60 -18.77
C ARG A 114 6.74 14.65 -19.14
N LEU A 115 5.46 14.37 -18.89
CA LEU A 115 4.36 15.31 -19.12
C LEU A 115 4.50 16.58 -18.27
N ARG A 116 4.86 16.44 -16.99
CA ARG A 116 5.13 17.59 -16.10
C ARG A 116 6.27 18.47 -16.63
N ILE A 117 7.35 17.87 -17.11
CA ILE A 117 8.48 18.60 -17.71
C ILE A 117 8.04 19.31 -18.98
N GLN A 118 7.31 18.63 -19.87
CA GLN A 118 6.80 19.22 -21.11
C GLN A 118 5.88 20.42 -20.84
N ALA A 119 4.94 20.29 -19.90
CA ALA A 119 4.06 21.37 -19.48
C ALA A 119 4.84 22.59 -18.97
N ARG A 120 5.87 22.36 -18.14
CA ARG A 120 6.76 23.44 -17.66
C ARG A 120 7.53 24.12 -18.79
N ILE A 121 8.02 23.36 -19.77
CA ILE A 121 8.72 23.92 -20.94
C ILE A 121 7.75 24.75 -21.79
N ALA A 122 6.53 24.24 -22.02
CA ALA A 122 5.50 24.95 -22.77
C ALA A 122 5.12 26.28 -22.09
N ALA A 123 4.90 26.27 -20.77
CA ALA A 123 4.60 27.47 -19.99
C ALA A 123 5.71 28.53 -20.04
N ARG A 124 6.99 28.09 -20.01
CA ARG A 124 8.13 29.02 -20.19
C ARG A 124 8.16 29.64 -21.58
N ARG A 125 7.88 28.84 -22.63
CA ARG A 125 7.83 29.33 -24.01
C ARG A 125 6.71 30.32 -24.23
N SER A 126 5.52 30.09 -23.65
CA SER A 126 4.40 31.02 -23.76
C SER A 126 4.71 32.33 -23.04
N LEU A 127 5.29 32.29 -21.83
CA LEU A 127 5.68 33.49 -21.10
C LEU A 127 6.69 34.35 -21.88
N ASN A 128 7.72 33.72 -22.45
CA ASN A 128 8.73 34.43 -23.26
C ASN A 128 8.12 35.07 -24.53
N ARG A 129 7.17 34.38 -25.19
CA ARG A 129 6.47 34.94 -26.35
C ARG A 129 5.61 36.15 -25.96
N MET A 130 4.93 36.10 -24.81
CA MET A 130 4.14 37.23 -24.31
C MET A 130 5.04 38.42 -23.98
N ASN A 131 6.17 38.20 -23.31
CA ASN A 131 7.13 39.26 -22.98
C ASN A 131 7.78 39.91 -24.21
N LEU A 132 8.05 39.14 -25.27
CA LEU A 132 8.56 39.68 -26.53
C LEU A 132 7.50 40.51 -27.26
N ALA A 133 6.23 40.11 -27.20
CA ALA A 133 5.13 40.83 -27.83
C ALA A 133 4.84 42.18 -27.13
N SER A 134 4.97 42.24 -25.81
CA SER A 134 4.80 43.48 -25.04
C SER A 134 6.00 44.43 -25.10
N ALA A 135 7.20 43.96 -25.48
CA ALA A 135 8.38 44.81 -25.69
C ALA A 135 8.41 45.51 -27.06
N LEU A 136 7.48 45.17 -27.97
CA LEU A 136 7.37 45.74 -29.32
C LEU A 136 6.22 46.77 -29.45
N GLN A 137 5.58 47.14 -28.33
CA GLN A 137 4.57 48.20 -28.22
C GLN A 137 5.17 49.42 -27.51
#